data_AF-A0A959NZI7-F1
#
_entry.id   AF-A0A959NZI7-F1
#
_cell.length_a   1.000
_cell.length_b   1.000
_cell.length_c   1.000
_cell.angle_alpha   90.00
_cell.angle_beta   90.00
_cell.angle_gamma   90.00
#
_symmetry.space_group_name_H-M   'P 1'
#
loop_
_entity.id
_entity.type
_entity.pdbx_description
1 polymer ?
#
loop_
_entity_poly.entity_id
_entity_poly.type
_entity_poly.pdbx_seq_one_letter_code
_entity_poly.pdbx_strand_id
1 'polypeptide(L)' 'MNQVEEINIKEKLICYHCGEECKDDRIIIGEKLFCCNGCKTVYELLDANDL' A
#
# COMPACT_ATOMS: atom_id res chain seq x y z
N MET A 1 15.40 26.44 -24.16
CA MET A 1 15.50 25.99 -22.75
C MET A 1 14.14 26.23 -22.13
N ASN A 2 13.35 25.18 -21.93
CA ASN A 2 12.18 25.14 -21.04
C ASN A 2 11.66 23.71 -21.08
N GLN A 3 12.07 22.89 -20.11
CA GLN A 3 11.39 21.63 -19.81
C GLN A 3 10.23 21.99 -18.90
N VAL A 4 9.03 21.84 -19.44
CA VAL A 4 7.79 21.86 -18.66
C VAL A 4 7.77 20.56 -17.85
N GLU A 5 7.89 20.67 -16.53
CA GLU A 5 7.81 19.53 -15.62
C GLU A 5 6.35 19.07 -15.57
N GLU A 6 6.06 17.93 -16.18
CA GLU A 6 4.76 17.28 -16.13
C GLU A 6 4.42 16.92 -14.68
N ILE A 7 3.45 17.62 -14.09
CA ILE A 7 2.93 17.32 -12.75
C ILE A 7 2.07 16.04 -12.85
N ASN A 8 2.73 14.88 -12.82
CA ASN A 8 2.09 13.57 -12.80
C ASN A 8 1.58 13.29 -11.39
N ILE A 9 0.36 13.73 -11.08
CA ILE A 9 -0.33 13.38 -9.83
C ILE A 9 -0.74 11.90 -9.91
N LYS A 10 0.24 11.00 -9.75
CA LYS A 10 -0.04 9.62 -9.39
C LYS A 10 -0.39 9.62 -7.91
N GLU A 11 -1.66 9.34 -7.60
CA GLU A 11 -2.06 9.02 -6.23
C GLU A 11 -1.24 7.82 -5.78
N LYS A 12 -0.35 8.07 -4.81
CA LYS A 12 0.49 7.02 -4.24
C LYS A 12 -0.35 6.21 -3.29
N LEU A 13 -0.55 4.95 -3.64
CA LEU A 13 -1.15 3.96 -2.78
C LEU A 13 -0.12 3.55 -1.73
N ILE A 14 -0.47 3.60 -0.44
CA ILE A 14 0.49 3.33 0.65
C ILE A 14 0.07 2.08 1.42
N CYS A 15 1.03 1.22 1.70
CA CYS A 15 0.84 -0.02 2.46
C CYS A 15 0.58 0.31 3.94
N TYR A 16 -0.51 -0.23 4.48
CA TYR A 16 -0.88 -0.10 5.89
C TYR A 16 0.16 -0.74 6.83
N HIS A 17 0.84 -1.80 6.40
CA HIS A 17 1.76 -2.54 7.26
C HIS A 17 3.18 -1.93 7.33
N CYS A 18 3.77 -1.59 6.19
CA CYS A 18 5.16 -1.15 6.11
C CYS A 18 5.35 0.32 5.69
N GLY A 19 4.29 1.01 5.25
CA GLY A 19 4.36 2.40 4.79
C GLY A 19 4.97 2.60 3.41
N GLU A 20 5.34 1.52 2.69
CA GLU A 20 5.86 1.58 1.33
C GLU A 20 4.77 1.80 0.28
N GLU A 21 5.15 2.26 -0.90
CA GLU A 21 4.24 2.44 -2.03
C GLU A 21 3.76 1.07 -2.56
N CYS A 22 2.44 0.91 -2.65
CA CYS A 22 1.82 -0.23 -3.30
C CYS A 22 1.87 -0.06 -4.82
N LYS A 23 2.26 -1.12 -5.52
CA LYS A 23 2.28 -1.14 -6.99
C LYS A 23 0.87 -1.03 -7.59
N ASP A 24 -0.11 -1.56 -6.87
CA ASP A 24 -1.52 -1.56 -7.22
C ASP A 24 -2.37 -1.70 -5.94
N ASP A 25 -3.69 -1.63 -6.12
CA ASP A 25 -4.71 -1.73 -5.07
C ASP A 25 -5.31 -3.14 -4.95
N ARG A 26 -4.63 -4.18 -5.45
CA ARG A 26 -5.23 -5.53 -5.52
C ARG A 26 -5.23 -6.28 -4.19
N ILE A 27 -4.41 -5.84 -3.23
CA ILE A 27 -4.22 -6.53 -1.96
C ILE A 27 -4.82 -5.67 -0.85
N ILE A 28 -6.08 -5.94 -0.50
CA ILE A 28 -6.86 -5.17 0.47
C ILE A 28 -7.52 -6.12 1.48
N ILE A 29 -7.55 -5.73 2.76
CA ILE A 29 -8.41 -6.33 3.79
C ILE A 29 -9.24 -5.22 4.43
N GLY A 30 -10.56 -5.26 4.23
CA GLY A 30 -11.46 -4.18 4.66
C GLY A 30 -11.10 -2.87 3.95
N GLU A 31 -10.64 -1.88 4.72
CA GLU A 31 -10.16 -0.57 4.21
C GLU A 31 -8.63 -0.45 4.23
N LYS A 32 -7.91 -1.55 4.52
CA LYS A 32 -6.45 -1.55 4.64
C LYS A 32 -5.79 -2.11 3.38
N LEU A 33 -4.89 -1.34 2.79
CA LEU A 33 -4.12 -1.69 1.59
C LEU A 33 -2.76 -2.31 1.94
N PHE A 34 -2.28 -3.26 1.15
CA PHE A 34 -0.98 -3.91 1.35
C PHE A 34 -0.14 -3.96 0.06
N CYS A 35 1.17 -3.72 0.15
CA CYS A 35 2.04 -3.72 -1.03
C CYS A 35 2.38 -5.14 -1.53
N CYS A 36 2.19 -6.17 -0.70
CA CYS A 36 2.44 -7.57 -1.03
C CYS A 36 1.67 -8.54 -0.13
N ASN A 37 1.57 -9.80 -0.56
CA ASN A 37 0.95 -10.86 0.24
C ASN A 37 1.64 -11.09 1.59
N GLY A 38 2.95 -10.82 1.70
CA GLY A 38 3.67 -10.93 2.97
C GLY A 38 3.14 -9.93 4.01
N CYS A 39 2.94 -8.67 3.62
CA CYS A 39 2.37 -7.64 4.49
C CYS A 39 0.93 -7.99 4.91
N LYS A 40 0.15 -8.54 3.97
CA LYS A 40 -1.21 -9.04 4.24
C LYS A 40 -1.21 -10.18 5.26
N THR A 41 -0.38 -11.21 5.04
CA THR A 41 -0.27 -12.36 5.94
C THR A 41 0.17 -11.95 7.34
N VAL A 42 1.13 -11.04 7.48
CA VAL A 42 1.54 -10.54 8.80
C VAL A 42 0.38 -9.84 9.50
N TYR A 43 -0.38 -8.99 8.78
CA TYR A 43 -1.57 -8.36 9.35
C TYR A 43 -2.60 -9.40 9.80
N GLU A 44 -2.95 -10.37 8.97
CA GLU A 44 -3.92 -11.42 9.32
C GLU A 44 -3.47 -12.27 10.51
N LEU A 45 -2.17 -12.57 10.61
CA LEU A 45 -1.62 -13.31 11.75
C LEU A 45 -1.68 -12.50 13.04
N LEU A 46 -1.45 -11.19 12.99
CA LEU A 46 -1.53 -10.32 14.17
C LEU A 46 -3.00 -10.08 14.58
N ASP A 47 -3.87 -9.81 13.61
CA ASP A 47 -5.31 -9.54 13.80
C ASP A 47 -6.04 -10.78 14.34
N ALA A 48 -5.73 -11.98 13.84
CA ALA A 48 -6.32 -13.23 14.30
C ALA A 48 -5.90 -13.64 15.73
N ASN A 49 -4.88 -13.00 16.31
CA ASN A 49 -4.40 -13.30 17.65
C ASN A 49 -4.92 -12.34 18.73
N ASP A 50 -5.86 -11.42 18.43
CA ASP A 50 -6.51 -10.54 19.41
C ASP A 50 -5.51 -9.86 20.38
N LEU A 51 -4.47 -9.26 19.81
CA LEU A 51 -3.49 -8.41 20.53
C LEU A 51 -3.85 -6.93 20.38
#